data_AF-A0A3B8QIB3-F1
#
_entry.id   AF-A0A3B8QIB3-F1
#
_cell.length_a   1.000
_cell.length_b   1.000
_cell.length_c   1.000
_cell.angle_alpha   90.00
_cell.angle_beta   90.00
_cell.angle_gamma   90.00
#
_symmetry.space_group_name_H-M   'P 1'
#
loop_
_entity.id
_entity.type
_entity.pdbx_description
1 polymer ?
#
loop_
_entity_poly.entity_id
_entity_poly.type
_entity_poly.pdbx_seq_one_letter_code
_entity_poly.pdbx_strand_id
1 'polypeptide(L)'
;MANSLPWTYTPAWLSASEAETLYAEGWTKWPWEQGSVKLFGKLIPEPRRSFFQADEGLTYTYSKRRLVGQGWLPELHSLRDRLNEELGTRFNSVLVNAYRDGRDYMGYHQ
;
A
#
# COMPACT_ATOMS: atom_id res chain seq x y z
N MET A 1 -10.78 18.06 29.53
CA MET A 1 -10.99 16.94 28.60
C MET A 1 -9.92 17.08 27.54
N ALA A 2 -8.92 16.19 27.50
CA ALA A 2 -7.82 16.31 26.55
C ALA A 2 -8.34 16.06 25.13
N ASN A 3 -8.08 16.98 24.20
CA ASN A 3 -8.38 16.84 22.78
C ASN A 3 -7.53 15.67 22.22
N SER A 4 -8.11 14.48 22.12
CA SER A 4 -7.51 13.42 21.33
C SER A 4 -7.60 13.82 19.86
N LEU A 5 -6.47 13.79 19.14
CA LEU A 5 -6.47 13.96 17.70
C LEU A 5 -7.32 12.86 17.05
N PRO A 6 -7.92 13.07 15.87
CA PRO A 6 -8.74 12.07 15.19
C PRO A 6 -7.92 10.91 14.60
N TRP A 7 -6.70 10.69 15.11
CA TRP A 7 -5.76 9.68 14.66
C TRP A 7 -4.93 9.16 15.82
N THR A 8 -4.53 7.90 15.71
CA THR A 8 -3.61 7.21 16.63
C THR A 8 -2.32 6.91 15.88
N TYR A 9 -1.18 7.15 16.51
CA TYR A 9 0.14 6.76 15.99
C TYR A 9 0.74 5.65 16.85
N THR A 10 1.02 4.51 16.22
CA THR A 10 1.62 3.33 16.88
C THR A 10 3.02 3.10 16.31
N PRO A 11 4.07 3.70 16.90
CA PRO A 11 5.44 3.48 16.45
C PRO A 11 5.87 2.03 16.70
N ALA A 12 6.77 1.51 15.86
CA ALA A 12 7.33 0.16 16.01
C ALA A 12 6.26 -0.95 16.14
N TRP A 13 5.13 -0.81 15.44
CA TRP A 13 4.08 -1.83 15.38
C TRP A 13 4.62 -3.18 14.85
N LEU A 14 5.51 -3.11 13.85
CA LEU A 14 6.42 -4.19 13.52
C LEU A 14 7.69 -4.07 14.35
N SER A 15 8.18 -5.20 14.85
CA SER A 15 9.53 -5.29 15.37
C SER A 15 10.55 -4.95 14.27
N ALA A 16 11.74 -4.51 14.67
CA ALA A 16 12.80 -4.17 13.71
C ALA A 16 13.12 -5.34 12.76
N SER A 17 13.15 -6.58 13.28
CA SER A 17 13.43 -7.78 12.49
C SER A 17 12.33 -8.10 11.47
N GLU A 18 11.06 -7.95 11.85
CA GLU A 18 9.93 -8.15 10.93
C GLU A 18 9.94 -7.10 9.83
N ALA A 19 10.17 -5.84 10.19
CA ALA A 19 10.23 -4.73 9.24
C ALA A 19 11.39 -4.89 8.24
N GLU A 20 12.57 -5.28 8.70
CA GLU A 20 13.74 -5.50 7.85
C GLU A 20 13.54 -6.66 6.87
N THR A 21 12.96 -7.76 7.36
CA THR A 21 12.64 -8.93 6.51
C THR A 21 11.63 -8.55 5.43
N LEU A 22 10.51 -7.93 5.81
CA LEU A 22 9.47 -7.51 4.87
C LEU A 22 10.02 -6.52 3.83
N TYR A 23 10.87 -5.59 4.26
CA TYR A 23 11.52 -4.62 3.38
C TYR A 23 12.42 -5.32 2.34
N ALA A 24 13.28 -6.23 2.79
CA ALA A 24 14.19 -6.96 1.91
C ALA A 24 13.44 -7.86 0.91
N GLU A 25 12.41 -8.58 1.37
CA GLU A 25 11.54 -9.38 0.51
C GLU A 25 10.79 -8.52 -0.49
N GLY A 26 10.27 -7.38 -0.05
CA GLY A 26 9.54 -6.47 -0.91
C GLY A 26 10.37 -6.00 -2.09
N TRP A 27 11.61 -5.57 -1.86
CA TRP A 27 12.49 -5.11 -2.95
C TRP A 27 12.91 -6.19 -3.94
N THR A 28 12.89 -7.46 -3.53
CA THR A 28 13.44 -8.57 -4.33
C THR A 28 12.36 -9.42 -5.00
N LYS A 29 11.20 -9.62 -4.36
CA LYS A 29 10.19 -10.61 -4.77
C LYS A 29 8.89 -10.01 -5.24
N TRP A 30 8.54 -8.78 -4.83
CA TRP A 30 7.21 -8.25 -5.10
C TRP A 30 7.02 -7.79 -6.55
N PRO A 31 5.80 -7.92 -7.11
CA PRO A 31 5.51 -7.65 -8.51
C PRO A 31 5.35 -6.15 -8.77
N TRP A 32 6.43 -5.39 -8.59
CA TRP A 32 6.40 -3.94 -8.73
C TRP A 32 6.12 -3.49 -10.16
N GLU A 33 5.15 -2.60 -10.31
CA GLU A 33 4.89 -1.92 -11.58
C GLU A 33 5.09 -0.41 -11.44
N GLN A 34 5.57 0.25 -12.50
CA GLN A 34 5.54 1.71 -12.59
C GLN A 34 4.39 2.11 -13.48
N GLY A 35 3.32 2.61 -12.86
CA GLY A 35 2.18 3.13 -13.60
C GLY A 35 2.44 4.50 -14.21
N SER A 36 1.40 5.08 -14.80
CA SER A 36 1.41 6.37 -15.46
C SER A 36 0.13 7.11 -15.15
N VAL A 37 0.23 8.42 -14.93
CA VAL A 37 -0.90 9.32 -14.67
C VAL A 37 -1.03 10.33 -15.79
N LYS A 38 -2.26 10.76 -16.09
CA LYS A 38 -2.50 11.82 -17.08
C LYS A 38 -2.56 13.17 -16.37
N LEU A 39 -1.54 14.01 -16.56
CA LEU A 39 -1.50 15.40 -16.07
C LEU A 39 -1.48 16.37 -17.24
N PHE A 40 -2.39 17.35 -17.25
CA PHE A 40 -2.50 18.37 -18.29
C PHE A 40 -2.50 17.79 -19.72
N GLY A 41 -3.20 16.67 -19.92
CA GLY A 41 -3.28 15.99 -21.21
C GLY A 41 -2.13 15.04 -21.52
N LYS A 42 -1.01 15.10 -20.80
CA LYS A 42 0.17 14.26 -21.01
C LYS A 42 0.17 13.05 -20.09
N LEU A 43 0.52 11.89 -20.63
CA LEU A 43 0.76 10.68 -19.84
C LEU A 43 2.19 10.73 -19.31
N ILE A 44 2.35 10.75 -18.00
CA ILE A 44 3.66 10.77 -17.34
C ILE A 44 3.81 9.54 -16.43
N PRO A 45 5.01 8.95 -16.31
CA PRO A 45 5.26 7.89 -15.33
C PRO A 45 4.97 8.39 -13.91
N GLU A 46 4.35 7.55 -13.10
CA GLU A 46 4.20 7.82 -11.67
C GLU A 46 5.60 7.79 -11.02
N PRO A 47 5.94 8.77 -10.16
CA PRO A 47 7.22 8.83 -9.48
C PRO A 47 7.23 7.88 -8.27
N ARG A 48 6.91 6.61 -8.51
CA ARG A 48 6.93 5.49 -7.56
C ARG A 48 6.65 4.18 -8.31
N ARG A 49 6.98 3.06 -7.69
CA ARG A 49 6.43 1.76 -8.10
C ARG A 49 5.28 1.38 -7.16
N SER A 50 4.32 0.64 -7.67
CA SER A 50 3.20 0.17 -6.86
C SER A 50 2.63 -1.14 -7.38
N PHE A 51 1.96 -1.87 -6.50
CA PHE A 51 1.04 -2.94 -6.89
C PHE A 51 -0.14 -2.98 -5.92
N PHE A 52 -1.22 -3.60 -6.38
CA PHE A 52 -2.46 -3.73 -5.64
C PHE A 52 -2.73 -5.20 -5.31
N GLN A 53 -3.11 -5.47 -4.07
CA GLN A 53 -3.66 -6.75 -3.66
C GLN A 53 -4.99 -6.55 -2.98
N ALA A 54 -5.85 -7.54 -3.15
CA ALA A 54 -7.16 -7.56 -2.54
C ALA A 54 -7.69 -8.98 -2.54
N ASP A 55 -8.77 -9.17 -1.79
CA ASP A 55 -9.58 -10.39 -1.88
C ASP A 55 -9.88 -10.70 -3.35
N GLU A 56 -9.84 -11.98 -3.71
CA GLU A 56 -10.00 -12.42 -5.10
C GLU A 56 -11.33 -11.92 -5.68
N GLY A 57 -11.27 -11.33 -6.88
CA GLY A 57 -12.45 -10.78 -7.56
C GLY A 57 -12.90 -9.41 -7.06
N LEU A 58 -12.31 -8.86 -5.99
CA LEU A 58 -12.57 -7.48 -5.59
C LEU A 58 -12.10 -6.52 -6.68
N THR A 59 -12.93 -5.52 -7.01
CA THR A 59 -12.56 -4.51 -8.01
C THR A 59 -12.56 -3.13 -7.40
N TYR A 60 -11.52 -2.36 -7.72
CA TYR A 60 -11.36 -0.98 -7.27
C TYR A 60 -11.02 -0.11 -8.48
N THR A 61 -11.65 1.06 -8.58
CA THR A 61 -11.36 2.01 -9.67
C THR A 61 -10.75 3.26 -9.11
N TYR A 62 -9.52 3.55 -9.53
CA TYR A 62 -8.77 4.74 -9.13
C TYR A 62 -8.21 5.44 -10.36
N SER A 63 -8.47 6.75 -10.50
CA SER A 63 -7.96 7.54 -11.63
C SER A 63 -8.23 6.90 -13.01
N LYS A 64 -9.44 6.35 -13.19
CA LYS A 64 -9.89 5.61 -14.39
C LYS A 64 -9.13 4.31 -14.69
N ARG A 65 -8.28 3.83 -13.77
CA ARG A 65 -7.69 2.49 -13.80
C ARG A 65 -8.54 1.56 -12.94
N ARG A 66 -8.91 0.42 -13.52
CA ARG A 66 -9.56 -0.68 -12.80
C ARG A 66 -8.48 -1.63 -12.30
N LEU A 67 -8.43 -1.80 -10.99
CA LEU A 67 -7.61 -2.78 -10.29
C LEU A 67 -8.50 -3.96 -9.89
N VAL A 68 -7.97 -5.17 -10.03
CA VAL A 68 -8.67 -6.41 -9.72
C VAL A 68 -7.84 -7.21 -8.73
N GLY A 69 -8.42 -7.59 -7.61
CA GLY A 69 -7.81 -8.44 -6.60
C GLY A 69 -7.52 -9.83 -7.16
N GLN A 70 -6.26 -10.22 -7.09
CA GLN A 70 -5.77 -11.55 -7.48
C GLN A 70 -5.43 -12.41 -6.26
N GLY A 71 -5.93 -12.04 -5.07
CA GLY A 71 -5.51 -12.60 -3.80
C GLY A 71 -4.30 -11.87 -3.20
N TRP A 72 -3.72 -12.50 -2.18
CA TRP A 72 -2.74 -11.89 -1.27
C TRP A 72 -1.42 -12.67 -1.28
N LEU A 73 -0.31 -11.94 -1.19
CA LEU A 73 0.98 -12.51 -0.82
C LEU A 73 0.90 -12.96 0.65
N PRO A 74 1.51 -14.11 1.04
CA PRO A 74 1.42 -14.63 2.41
C PRO A 74 1.80 -13.61 3.49
N GLU A 75 2.84 -12.82 3.25
CA GLU A 75 3.32 -11.78 4.15
C GLU A 75 2.32 -10.62 4.29
N LEU A 76 1.70 -10.18 3.19
CA LEU A 76 0.70 -9.11 3.22
C LEU A 76 -0.64 -9.60 3.82
N HIS A 77 -0.99 -10.86 3.59
CA HIS A 77 -2.14 -11.51 4.22
C HIS A 77 -1.97 -11.56 5.73
N SER A 78 -0.79 -11.95 6.22
CA SER A 78 -0.50 -12.03 7.66
C SER A 78 -0.58 -10.67 8.34
N LEU A 79 -0.06 -9.61 7.70
CA LEU A 79 -0.18 -8.23 8.21
C LEU A 79 -1.63 -7.75 8.23
N ARG A 80 -2.39 -8.03 7.17
CA ARG A 80 -3.81 -7.68 7.08
C ARG A 80 -4.60 -8.34 8.22
N ASP A 81 -4.38 -9.62 8.49
CA ASP A 81 -5.12 -10.35 9.52
C ASP A 81 -4.80 -9.83 10.92
N ARG A 82 -3.52 -9.55 11.20
CA ARG A 82 -3.12 -8.91 12.46
C ARG A 82 -3.77 -7.54 12.64
N LEU A 83 -3.78 -6.70 11.59
CA LEU A 83 -4.48 -5.41 11.63
C LEU A 83 -5.99 -5.56 11.80
N ASN A 84 -6.59 -6.56 11.16
CA ASN A 84 -8.02 -6.84 11.28
C ASN A 84 -8.41 -7.18 12.72
N GLU A 85 -7.60 -8.03 13.37
CA GLU A 85 -7.80 -8.43 14.77
C GLU A 85 -7.61 -7.25 15.72
N GLU A 86 -6.50 -6.52 15.61
CA GLU A 86 -6.16 -5.41 16.51
C GLU A 86 -7.14 -4.24 16.39
N LEU A 87 -7.67 -3.97 15.19
CA LEU A 87 -8.52 -2.81 14.90
C LEU A 87 -10.01 -3.15 14.79
N GLY A 88 -10.39 -4.43 14.95
CA GLY A 88 -11.77 -4.90 14.78
C GLY A 88 -12.39 -4.50 13.42
N THR A 89 -11.56 -4.39 12.39
CA THR A 89 -11.92 -3.88 11.07
C THR A 89 -11.62 -4.95 10.02
N ARG A 90 -12.36 -4.98 8.90
CA ARG A 90 -12.09 -5.90 7.80
C ARG A 90 -11.47 -5.16 6.62
N PHE A 91 -10.15 -5.09 6.59
CA PHE A 91 -9.41 -4.68 5.40
C PHE A 91 -9.52 -5.79 4.34
N ASN A 92 -9.82 -5.39 3.10
CA ASN A 92 -10.04 -6.30 1.98
C ASN A 92 -9.17 -5.95 0.77
N SER A 93 -8.31 -4.93 0.90
CA SER A 93 -7.37 -4.50 -0.13
C SER A 93 -6.20 -3.72 0.46
N VAL A 94 -5.10 -3.68 -0.28
CA VAL A 94 -3.90 -2.89 -0.01
C VAL A 94 -3.31 -2.39 -1.31
N LEU A 95 -2.92 -1.11 -1.34
CA LEU A 95 -2.05 -0.55 -2.38
C LEU A 95 -0.67 -0.33 -1.77
N VAL A 96 0.31 -1.07 -2.27
CA VAL A 96 1.70 -0.96 -1.81
C VAL A 96 2.43 0.03 -2.70
N ASN A 97 3.17 0.97 -2.12
CA ASN A 97 3.98 1.94 -2.85
C ASN A 97 5.45 1.84 -2.42
N ALA A 98 6.34 1.71 -3.39
CA ALA A 98 7.78 1.74 -3.21
C ALA A 98 8.37 3.05 -3.74
N TYR A 99 9.06 3.76 -2.84
CA TYR A 99 9.80 5.00 -3.11
C TYR A 99 11.28 4.66 -3.14
N ARG A 100 11.89 4.71 -4.33
CA ARG A 100 13.27 4.25 -4.57
C ARG A 100 14.30 5.16 -3.93
N ASP A 101 14.05 6.45 -3.96
CA ASP A 101 14.87 7.50 -3.39
C ASP A 101 13.99 8.73 -3.10
N GLY A 102 14.60 9.82 -2.62
CA GLY A 102 13.89 11.07 -2.32
C GLY A 102 13.30 11.81 -3.52
N ARG A 103 13.45 11.30 -4.75
CA ARG A 103 12.81 11.84 -5.96
C ARG A 103 11.48 11.18 -6.27
N ASP A 104 11.20 10.02 -5.67
CA ASP A 104 9.89 9.40 -5.73
C ASP A 104 8.95 10.07 -4.72
N TYR A 105 7.69 10.27 -5.10
CA TYR A 105 6.70 10.96 -4.26
C TYR A 105 5.26 10.59 -4.61
N MET A 106 4.35 11.02 -3.74
CA MET A 106 2.93 11.06 -4.01
C MET A 106 2.48 12.52 -3.90
N GLY A 107 1.84 13.04 -4.95
CA GLY A 107 1.27 14.38 -4.90
C GLY A 107 0.15 14.46 -3.86
N TYR A 108 -0.20 15.68 -3.44
CA TYR A 108 -1.35 15.90 -2.57
C TYR A 108 -2.63 15.30 -3.21
N HIS A 109 -3.32 14.45 -2.46
CA HIS A 109 -4.55 13.77 -2.85
C HIS A 109 -5.38 13.42 -1.60
N GLN A 110 -6.65 13.06 -1.82
CA GLN A 110 -7.58 12.51 -0.83
C GLN A 110 -8.23 11.26 -1.41
#